data_AF-A0A9Y2P3C3-F1
#
_entry.id   AF-A0A9Y2P3C3-F1
#
_cell.length_a   1.000
_cell.length_b   1.000
_cell.length_c   1.000
_cell.angle_alpha   90.00
_cell.angle_beta   90.00
_cell.angle_gamma   90.00
#
_symmetry.space_group_name_H-M   'P 1'
#
loop_
_entity.id
_entity.type
_entity.pdbx_description
1 polymer ?
#
loop_
_entity_poly.entity_id
_entity_poly.type
_entity_poly.pdbx_seq_one_letter_code
_entity_poly.pdbx_strand_id
1 'polypeptide(L)'
;MGTGQRASDLTRMEWAHIESDGVWVTQGKTKPRLWTPFTTALKAVLGTTKRTSLNHILNDEFGRKLNYGQIQKKVMVVRKANYLTEFTLHGLRYSAASELAEAGCTDQQIATVTGHKSLSMVQKKSKGASQKRLAKQAQTLREQNKNRS
;
A
#
# COMPACT_ATOMS: atom_id res chain seq x y z
N MET A 1 -2.38 -5.35 1.33
CA MET A 1 -1.51 -5.58 0.13
C MET A 1 -0.16 -4.85 0.24
N GLY A 2 0.98 -5.56 0.19
CA GLY A 2 2.34 -5.00 0.01
C GLY A 2 2.69 -3.76 0.86
N THR A 3 3.38 -2.77 0.26
CA THR A 3 3.71 -1.47 0.90
C THR A 3 2.70 -0.36 0.61
N GLY A 4 1.70 -0.58 -0.26
CA GLY A 4 0.74 0.46 -0.66
C GLY A 4 1.33 1.66 -1.43
N GLN A 5 2.59 1.61 -1.86
CA GLN A 5 3.26 2.70 -2.56
C GLN A 5 2.97 2.72 -4.07
N ARG A 6 3.23 3.85 -4.74
CA ARG A 6 3.09 3.91 -6.21
C ARG A 6 4.14 3.01 -6.83
N ALA A 7 3.80 2.34 -7.93
CA ALA A 7 4.75 1.47 -8.63
C ALA A 7 6.03 2.22 -9.07
N SER A 8 5.93 3.50 -9.42
CA SER A 8 7.11 4.34 -9.70
C SER A 8 7.95 4.67 -8.47
N ASP A 9 7.41 4.57 -7.26
CA ASP A 9 8.17 4.71 -6.02
C ASP A 9 8.87 3.39 -5.66
N LEU A 10 8.29 2.24 -6.03
CA LEU A 10 8.90 0.92 -5.84
C LEU A 10 10.24 0.76 -6.58
N THR A 11 10.40 1.39 -7.75
CA THR A 11 11.63 1.32 -8.56
C THR A 11 12.86 1.92 -7.87
N ARG A 12 12.67 2.70 -6.81
CA ARG A 12 13.72 3.35 -6.03
C ARG A 12 13.94 2.70 -4.66
N MET A 13 13.28 1.58 -4.38
CA MET A 13 13.48 0.87 -3.11
C MET A 13 14.75 0.04 -3.17
N GLU A 14 15.55 0.16 -2.12
CA GLU A 14 16.83 -0.51 -1.97
C GLU A 14 16.84 -1.33 -0.69
N TRP A 15 17.66 -2.37 -0.63
CA TRP A 15 17.81 -3.23 0.54
C TRP A 15 18.25 -2.42 1.77
N ALA A 16 19.09 -1.41 1.56
CA ALA A 16 19.53 -0.48 2.61
C ALA A 16 18.41 0.43 3.17
N HIS A 17 17.27 0.53 2.48
CA HIS A 17 16.10 1.26 2.98
C HIS A 17 15.26 0.43 3.95
N ILE A 18 15.51 -0.87 4.06
CA ILE A 18 14.81 -1.75 5.00
C ILE A 18 15.33 -1.48 6.40
N GLU A 19 14.43 -1.13 7.30
CA GLU A 19 14.73 -0.96 8.72
C GLU A 19 13.76 -1.83 9.52
N SER A 20 14.33 -2.77 10.29
CA SER A 20 13.59 -3.75 11.07
C SER A 20 12.56 -4.51 10.22
N ASP A 21 11.28 -4.21 10.40
CA ASP A 21 10.15 -4.91 9.82
C ASP A 21 9.37 -4.07 8.79
N GLY A 22 9.99 -2.99 8.31
CA GLY A 22 9.46 -2.08 7.31
C GLY A 22 10.53 -1.48 6.38
N VAL A 23 10.12 -0.52 5.57
CA VAL A 23 10.98 0.12 4.57
C VAL A 23 10.75 1.63 4.53
N TRP A 24 11.84 2.37 4.39
CA TRP A 24 11.80 3.81 4.08
C TRP A 24 11.54 4.06 2.61
N VAL A 25 10.58 4.93 2.32
CA VAL A 25 10.15 5.26 0.96
C VAL A 25 10.15 6.76 0.76
N THR A 26 10.92 7.22 -0.22
CA THR A 26 10.86 8.62 -0.68
C THR A 26 9.93 8.72 -1.88
N GLN A 27 8.76 9.32 -1.70
CA GLN A 27 7.76 9.42 -2.77
C GLN A 27 8.17 10.47 -3.80
N GLY A 28 8.18 10.11 -5.08
CA GLY A 28 8.72 10.98 -6.14
C GLY A 28 7.84 12.19 -6.43
N LYS A 29 6.52 11.97 -6.44
CA LYS A 29 5.51 12.99 -6.76
C LYS A 29 5.27 13.96 -5.60
N THR A 30 5.16 13.42 -4.40
CA THR A 30 4.74 14.17 -3.21
C THR A 30 5.93 14.67 -2.39
N LYS A 31 7.10 14.03 -2.54
CA LYS A 31 8.38 14.28 -1.87
C LYS A 31 8.57 13.83 -0.41
N PRO A 32 7.57 13.41 0.41
CA PRO A 32 7.87 12.97 1.76
C PRO A 32 8.67 11.66 1.74
N ARG A 33 9.54 11.51 2.73
CA ARG A 33 10.14 10.25 3.13
C ARG A 33 9.32 9.68 4.29
N LEU A 34 8.83 8.45 4.11
CA LEU A 34 7.94 7.80 5.07
C LEU A 34 8.42 6.38 5.33
N TRP A 35 8.26 5.92 6.57
CA TRP A 35 8.45 4.52 6.92
C TRP A 35 7.13 3.77 6.73
N THR A 36 7.19 2.58 6.13
CA THR A 36 6.02 1.72 5.93
C THR A 36 6.31 0.31 6.46
N PRO A 37 5.49 -0.21 7.39
CA PRO A 37 5.65 -1.57 7.87
C PRO A 37 5.31 -2.57 6.75
N PHE A 38 6.01 -3.69 6.71
CA PHE A 38 5.66 -4.78 5.81
C PHE A 38 4.43 -5.54 6.34
N THR A 39 3.55 -5.96 5.44
CA THR A 39 2.56 -6.98 5.77
C THR A 39 3.23 -8.33 5.98
N THR A 40 2.59 -9.25 6.71
CA THR A 40 3.09 -10.62 6.93
C THR A 40 3.41 -11.32 5.59
N ALA A 41 2.52 -11.18 4.60
CA ALA A 41 2.73 -11.75 3.27
C ALA A 41 3.96 -11.16 2.57
N LEU A 42 4.20 -9.85 2.67
CA LEU A 42 5.37 -9.22 2.06
C LEU A 42 6.65 -9.65 2.77
N LYS A 43 6.66 -9.76 4.11
CA LYS A 43 7.81 -10.28 4.87
C LYS A 43 8.16 -11.70 4.42
N ALA A 44 7.16 -12.57 4.26
CA ALA A 44 7.37 -13.94 3.82
C ALA A 44 8.00 -14.01 2.41
N VAL A 45 7.49 -13.22 1.46
CA VAL A 45 8.05 -13.16 0.10
C VAL A 45 9.47 -12.61 0.10
N LEU A 46 9.75 -11.54 0.86
CA LEU A 46 11.09 -10.97 0.95
C LEU A 46 12.09 -11.93 1.60
N GLY A 47 11.64 -12.75 2.56
CA GLY A 47 12.47 -13.75 3.24
C GLY A 47 12.94 -14.90 2.34
N THR A 48 12.17 -15.22 1.30
CA THR A 48 12.51 -16.29 0.34
C THR A 48 13.07 -15.75 -0.98
N THR A 49 13.00 -14.43 -1.21
CA THR A 49 13.50 -13.80 -2.43
C THR A 49 15.04 -13.79 -2.44
N LYS A 50 15.63 -14.46 -3.43
CA LYS A 50 17.08 -14.39 -3.67
C LYS A 50 17.47 -12.96 -4.05
N ARG A 51 18.41 -12.38 -3.30
CA ARG A 51 18.99 -11.06 -3.62
C ARG A 51 19.98 -11.18 -4.77
N THR A 52 19.57 -10.74 -5.96
CA THR A 52 20.42 -10.73 -7.17
C THR A 52 21.05 -9.36 -7.43
N SER A 53 20.52 -8.29 -6.81
CA SER A 53 21.16 -6.97 -6.76
C SER A 53 21.66 -6.69 -5.34
N LEU A 54 22.82 -6.05 -5.23
CA LEU A 54 23.35 -5.55 -3.95
C LEU A 54 22.51 -4.39 -3.41
N ASN A 55 21.96 -3.56 -4.29
CA ASN A 55 21.29 -2.32 -3.92
C ASN A 55 19.77 -2.44 -4.06
N HIS A 56 19.27 -2.85 -5.23
CA HIS A 56 17.85 -2.68 -5.56
C HIS A 56 17.00 -3.89 -5.19
N ILE A 57 15.82 -3.64 -4.61
CA ILE A 57 14.84 -4.72 -4.31
C ILE A 57 14.19 -5.22 -5.60
N LEU A 58 13.84 -4.31 -6.51
CA LEU A 58 13.26 -4.64 -7.82
C LEU A 58 14.33 -4.45 -8.91
N ASN A 59 14.89 -5.56 -9.35
CA ASN A 59 15.95 -5.58 -10.35
C ASN A 59 15.71 -6.59 -11.47
N ASP A 60 16.46 -6.43 -12.57
CA ASP A 60 16.55 -7.44 -13.63
C ASP A 60 17.57 -8.54 -13.27
N GLU A 61 17.72 -9.51 -14.17
CA GLU A 61 18.65 -10.64 -14.00
C GLU A 61 20.13 -10.22 -13.87
N PHE A 62 20.49 -9.01 -14.31
CA PHE A 62 21.83 -8.44 -14.20
C PHE A 62 22.00 -7.55 -12.97
N GLY A 63 21.01 -7.49 -12.07
CA GLY A 63 21.08 -6.68 -10.86
C GLY A 63 20.75 -5.20 -11.04
N ARG A 64 20.33 -4.77 -12.24
CA ARG A 64 20.01 -3.36 -12.55
C ARG A 64 18.58 -3.03 -12.12
N LYS A 65 18.34 -1.82 -11.61
CA LYS A 65 17.00 -1.40 -11.19
C LYS A 65 15.97 -1.51 -12.31
N LEU A 66 14.78 -2.00 -12.00
CA LEU A 66 13.66 -1.96 -12.94
C LEU A 66 13.09 -0.54 -13.03
N ASN A 67 12.74 -0.12 -14.24
CA ASN A 67 11.94 1.07 -14.46
C ASN A 67 10.43 0.76 -14.39
N TYR A 68 9.61 1.82 -14.35
CA TYR A 68 8.16 1.69 -14.24
C TYR A 68 7.55 0.86 -15.39
N GLY A 69 8.00 1.09 -16.63
CA GLY A 69 7.51 0.35 -17.78
C GLY A 69 7.83 -1.15 -17.70
N GLN A 70 9.00 -1.52 -17.19
CA GLN A 70 9.38 -2.92 -16.97
C GLN A 70 8.52 -3.57 -15.87
N ILE A 71 8.26 -2.88 -14.76
CA ILE A 71 7.34 -3.37 -13.72
C ILE A 71 5.95 -3.58 -14.32
N GLN A 72 5.43 -2.60 -15.06
CA GLN A 72 4.12 -2.70 -15.69
C GLN A 72 4.05 -3.89 -16.65
N LYS A 73 5.07 -4.10 -17.50
CA LYS A 73 5.14 -5.27 -18.40
C LYS A 73 5.13 -6.59 -17.62
N LYS A 74 5.98 -6.74 -16.60
CA LYS A 74 6.03 -7.96 -15.78
C LYS A 74 4.69 -8.25 -15.09
N VAL A 75 4.05 -7.22 -14.53
CA VAL A 75 2.75 -7.35 -13.88
C VAL A 75 1.64 -7.66 -14.88
N MET A 76 1.69 -7.10 -16.09
CA MET A 76 0.74 -7.44 -17.17
C MET A 76 0.83 -8.90 -17.58
N VAL A 77 2.03 -9.50 -17.60
CA VAL A 77 2.19 -10.94 -17.88
C VAL A 77 1.45 -11.77 -16.83
N VAL A 78 1.69 -11.49 -15.55
CA VAL A 78 0.99 -12.18 -14.44
C VAL A 78 -0.52 -11.98 -14.53
N ARG A 79 -0.97 -10.75 -14.79
CA ARG A 79 -2.40 -10.45 -14.92
C ARG A 79 -3.06 -11.19 -16.07
N LYS A 80 -2.43 -11.26 -17.24
CA LYS A 80 -2.96 -12.00 -18.40
C LYS A 80 -3.08 -13.50 -18.10
N ALA A 81 -2.05 -14.08 -17.47
CA ALA A 81 -2.05 -15.49 -17.10
C ALA A 81 -3.16 -15.86 -16.09
N ASN A 82 -3.67 -14.89 -15.34
CA ASN A 82 -4.71 -15.09 -14.32
C ASN A 82 -6.06 -14.45 -14.70
N TYR A 83 -6.22 -13.97 -15.94
CA TYR A 83 -7.45 -13.28 -16.40
C TYR A 83 -7.82 -12.02 -15.58
N LEU A 84 -6.81 -11.27 -15.09
CA LEU A 84 -6.95 -10.08 -14.22
C LEU A 84 -6.60 -8.77 -14.96
N THR A 85 -6.90 -8.67 -16.25
CA THR A 85 -6.46 -7.55 -17.12
C THR A 85 -7.19 -6.22 -16.89
N GLU A 86 -8.21 -6.23 -16.05
CA GLU A 86 -8.97 -5.08 -15.56
C GLU A 86 -8.33 -4.45 -14.30
N PHE A 87 -7.58 -5.23 -13.50
CA PHE A 87 -6.97 -4.76 -12.24
C PHE A 87 -5.60 -4.08 -12.38
N THR A 88 -5.55 -2.74 -12.37
CA THR A 88 -4.28 -2.02 -12.58
C THR A 88 -3.38 -1.94 -11.33
N LEU A 89 -2.09 -1.65 -11.53
CA LEU A 89 -1.15 -1.32 -10.44
C LEU A 89 -1.61 -0.13 -9.59
N HIS A 90 -2.25 0.85 -10.23
CA HIS A 90 -2.88 1.97 -9.53
C HIS A 90 -4.09 1.51 -8.71
N GLY A 91 -4.85 0.57 -9.25
CA GLY A 91 -5.93 -0.14 -8.54
C GLY A 91 -5.45 -0.81 -7.26
N LEU A 92 -4.32 -1.52 -7.28
CA LEU A 92 -3.76 -2.18 -6.08
C LEU A 92 -3.49 -1.20 -4.93
N ARG A 93 -3.00 -0.01 -5.24
CA ARG A 93 -2.80 1.04 -4.23
C ARG A 93 -4.12 1.55 -3.65
N TYR A 94 -5.17 1.63 -4.46
CA TYR A 94 -6.50 1.94 -3.94
C TYR A 94 -7.08 0.80 -3.12
N SER A 95 -6.92 -0.45 -3.55
CA SER A 95 -7.33 -1.62 -2.78
C SER A 95 -6.66 -1.66 -1.41
N ALA A 96 -5.38 -1.32 -1.31
CA ALA A 96 -4.70 -1.20 -0.02
C ALA A 96 -5.35 -0.14 0.90
N ALA A 97 -5.77 1.00 0.36
CA ALA A 97 -6.50 2.01 1.14
C ALA A 97 -7.91 1.53 1.56
N SER A 98 -8.61 0.81 0.69
CA SER A 98 -9.92 0.22 0.97
C SER A 98 -9.83 -0.87 2.03
N GLU A 99 -8.88 -1.81 1.92
CA GLU A 99 -8.62 -2.88 2.90
C GLU A 99 -8.40 -2.30 4.31
N LEU A 100 -7.59 -1.25 4.42
CA LEU A 100 -7.35 -0.58 5.70
C LEU A 100 -8.62 0.11 6.23
N ALA A 101 -9.44 0.73 5.37
CA ALA A 101 -10.69 1.35 5.78
C ALA A 101 -11.72 0.33 6.29
N GLU A 102 -11.81 -0.82 5.62
CA GLU A 102 -12.65 -1.97 6.02
C GLU A 102 -12.16 -2.55 7.34
N ALA A 103 -10.84 -2.66 7.52
CA ALA A 103 -10.21 -3.14 8.75
C ALA A 103 -10.37 -2.20 9.97
N GLY A 104 -11.03 -1.05 9.80
CA GLY A 104 -11.29 -0.13 10.91
C GLY A 104 -10.34 1.06 11.00
N CYS A 105 -9.32 1.14 10.16
CA CYS A 105 -8.32 2.20 10.24
C CYS A 105 -8.96 3.59 10.03
N THR A 106 -8.45 4.58 10.75
CA THR A 106 -8.81 5.98 10.55
C THR A 106 -8.20 6.50 9.25
N ASP A 107 -8.78 7.55 8.68
CA ASP A 107 -8.23 8.18 7.47
C ASP A 107 -6.77 8.63 7.67
N GLN A 108 -6.38 9.01 8.90
CA GLN A 108 -5.00 9.34 9.26
C GLN A 108 -4.09 8.13 9.17
N GLN A 109 -4.47 6.99 9.76
CA GLN A 109 -3.69 5.74 9.66
C GLN A 109 -3.52 5.30 8.20
N ILE A 110 -4.59 5.39 7.41
CA ILE A 110 -4.55 5.07 5.98
C ILE A 110 -3.63 6.03 5.22
N ALA A 111 -3.70 7.33 5.52
CA ALA A 111 -2.84 8.35 4.91
C ALA A 111 -1.35 8.10 5.21
N THR A 112 -1.01 7.66 6.43
CA THR A 112 0.37 7.33 6.82
C THR A 112 0.92 6.15 6.02
N VAL A 113 0.15 5.07 5.87
CA VAL A 113 0.59 3.89 5.12
C VAL A 113 0.67 4.17 3.62
N THR A 114 -0.34 4.84 3.07
CA THR A 114 -0.39 5.09 1.63
C THR A 114 0.43 6.31 1.20
N GLY A 115 0.73 7.26 2.09
CA GLY A 115 1.38 8.53 1.78
C GLY A 115 0.53 9.42 0.85
N HIS A 116 -0.76 9.59 1.18
CA HIS A 116 -1.59 10.62 0.56
C HIS A 116 -1.38 11.96 1.29
N LYS A 117 -1.25 13.07 0.53
CA LYS A 117 -1.00 14.40 1.11
C LYS A 117 -2.20 14.98 1.88
N SER A 118 -3.42 14.59 1.50
CA SER A 118 -4.62 15.10 2.16
C SER A 118 -5.55 13.96 2.55
N LEU A 119 -6.19 14.13 3.71
CA LEU A 119 -7.25 13.24 4.18
C LEU A 119 -8.43 13.24 3.20
N SER A 120 -8.68 14.33 2.49
CA SER A 120 -9.74 14.39 1.46
C SER A 120 -9.54 13.39 0.32
N MET A 121 -8.28 13.11 -0.08
CA MET A 121 -7.99 12.07 -1.09
C MET A 121 -8.24 10.66 -0.55
N VAL A 122 -7.94 10.43 0.73
CA VAL A 122 -8.23 9.17 1.42
C VAL A 122 -9.73 9.01 1.55
N GLN A 123 -10.44 10.00 2.08
CA GLN A 123 -11.89 10.02 2.25
C GLN A 123 -12.64 9.75 0.96
N LYS A 124 -12.24 10.35 -0.16
CA LYS A 124 -12.86 10.06 -1.46
C LYS A 124 -12.80 8.56 -1.83
N LYS A 125 -11.80 7.85 -1.32
CA LYS A 125 -11.52 6.44 -1.64
C LYS A 125 -11.98 5.48 -0.54
N SER A 126 -11.89 5.87 0.73
CA SER A 126 -12.32 5.09 1.89
C SER A 126 -13.81 5.20 2.17
N LYS A 127 -14.50 6.26 1.70
CA LYS A 127 -15.93 6.53 1.98
C LYS A 127 -16.85 5.33 1.76
N GLY A 128 -16.69 4.60 0.65
CA GLY A 128 -17.54 3.43 0.36
C GLY A 128 -17.32 2.28 1.36
N ALA A 129 -16.05 1.99 1.65
CA ALA A 129 -15.62 0.93 2.55
C ALA A 129 -15.97 1.20 4.02
N SER A 130 -15.82 2.45 4.48
CA SER A 130 -15.99 2.80 5.89
C SER A 130 -17.41 3.18 6.27
N GLN A 131 -18.28 3.59 5.33
CA GLN A 131 -19.59 4.17 5.65
C GLN A 131 -20.47 3.24 6.49
N LYS A 132 -20.66 1.98 6.09
CA LYS A 132 -21.54 1.05 6.82
C LYS A 132 -21.03 0.77 8.23
N ARG A 133 -19.73 0.60 8.39
CA ARG A 133 -19.09 0.36 9.69
C ARG A 133 -19.18 1.58 10.61
N LEU A 134 -18.82 2.76 10.09
CA LEU A 134 -18.88 4.01 10.84
C LEU A 134 -20.32 4.36 11.24
N ALA A 135 -21.30 4.09 10.36
CA ALA A 135 -22.71 4.27 10.69
C ALA A 135 -23.15 3.38 11.86
N LYS A 136 -22.76 2.09 11.87
CA LYS A 136 -23.04 1.18 12.99
C LYS A 136 -22.37 1.66 14.29
N GLN A 137 -21.09 2.00 14.24
CA GLN A 137 -20.35 2.52 15.41
C GLN A 137 -20.99 3.79 15.97
N ALA A 138 -21.44 4.71 15.10
CA ALA A 138 -22.11 5.94 15.51
C ALA A 138 -23.45 5.67 16.22
N GLN A 139 -24.24 4.67 15.76
CA GLN A 139 -25.48 4.29 16.45
C GLN A 139 -25.19 3.65 17.82
N THR A 140 -24.20 2.75 17.91
CA THR A 140 -23.81 2.16 19.20
C THR A 140 -23.36 3.23 20.20
N LEU A 141 -22.55 4.20 19.78
CA LEU A 141 -22.11 5.31 20.63
C LEU A 141 -23.30 6.17 21.09
N ARG A 142 -24.29 6.40 20.22
CA ARG A 142 -25.52 7.13 20.56
C ARG A 142 -26.32 6.42 21.64
N GLU A 143 -26.47 5.10 21.55
CA GLU A 143 -27.19 4.28 22.55
C GLU A 143 -26.44 4.27 23.89
N GLN A 144 -25.12 4.12 23.88
CA GLN A 144 -24.29 4.17 25.09
C GLN A 144 -24.39 5.51 25.82
N ASN A 145 -24.45 6.63 25.09
CA ASN A 145 -24.62 7.95 25.69
C ASN A 145 -26.02 8.14 26.29
N LYS A 146 -27.07 7.59 25.68
CA LYS A 146 -28.43 7.63 26.25
C LYS A 146 -28.58 6.80 27.52
N ASN A 147 -27.79 5.73 27.67
CA ASN A 147 -27.81 4.89 28.86
C ASN A 147 -26.93 5.43 30.01
N ARG A 148 -26.19 6.52 29.76
CA ARG A 148 -25.33 7.21 30.75
C ARG A 148 -25.93 8.51 31.29
N SER A 149 -27.06 8.95 30.71
CA SER A 149 -27.88 10.08 31.16
C SER A 149 -29.08 9.58 31.94
#